data_AF-A0A847Z0A0-F1
#
_entry.id   AF-A0A847Z0A0-F1
#
_cell.length_a   1.000
_cell.length_b   1.000
_cell.length_c   1.000
_cell.angle_alpha   90.00
_cell.angle_beta   90.00
_cell.angle_gamma   90.00
#
_symmetry.space_group_name_H-M   'P 1'
#
loop_
_entity.id
_entity.type
_entity.pdbx_description
1 polymer ?
#
loop_
_entity_poly.entity_id
_entity_poly.type
_entity_poly.pdbx_seq_one_letter_code
_entity_poly.pdbx_strand_id
1 'polypeptide(L)' 'GWEVEKLVYYYLDNNTEISFLGEEKDLGETKEKIIQLIEGIMNFDFKATPGMHTCKYCDFSDICGFREL' A
#
# COMPACT_ATOMS: atom_id res chain seq x y z
N GLY A 1 -7.33 4.83 29.33
CA GLY A 1 -6.42 5.30 28.26
C GLY A 1 -7.19 6.23 27.35
N TRP A 2 -6.52 6.85 26.39
CA TRP A 2 -7.20 7.58 25.31
C TRP A 2 -7.51 6.59 24.18
N GLU A 3 -8.77 6.54 23.76
CA GLU A 3 -9.24 5.72 22.63
C GLU A 3 -9.30 6.60 21.37
N VAL A 4 -8.90 6.05 20.23
CA VAL A 4 -9.04 6.75 18.94
C VAL A 4 -10.49 6.66 18.49
N GLU A 5 -11.18 7.79 18.42
CA GLU A 5 -12.60 7.84 18.03
C GLU A 5 -12.79 7.80 16.51
N LYS A 6 -11.94 8.49 15.73
CA LYS A 6 -12.13 8.70 14.29
C LYS A 6 -10.82 9.01 13.59
N LEU A 7 -10.62 8.46 12.38
CA LEU A 7 -9.62 8.93 11.42
C LEU A 7 -10.33 9.59 10.23
N VAL A 8 -9.75 10.66 9.68
CA VAL A 8 -10.32 11.39 8.55
C VAL A 8 -9.25 11.64 7.50
N TYR A 9 -9.57 11.26 6.27
CA TYR A 9 -8.77 11.54 5.09
C TYR A 9 -9.41 12.69 4.31
N TYR A 10 -8.67 13.79 4.12
CA TYR A 10 -9.12 14.98 3.41
C TYR A 10 -8.59 15.01 1.98
N TYR A 11 -9.50 14.98 1.01
CA TYR A 11 -9.22 15.18 -0.41
C TYR A 11 -9.24 16.68 -0.73
N LEU A 12 -8.07 17.26 -0.98
CA LEU A 12 -7.90 18.69 -1.21
C LEU A 12 -8.27 19.14 -2.64
N ASP A 13 -8.27 18.21 -3.58
CA ASP A 13 -8.62 18.44 -4.99
C ASP A 13 -10.10 18.77 -5.18
N ASN A 14 -10.97 18.19 -4.35
CA ASN A 14 -12.41 18.35 -4.43
C ASN A 14 -13.08 18.78 -3.10
N ASN A 15 -12.28 19.08 -2.07
CA ASN A 15 -12.74 19.43 -0.72
C ASN A 15 -13.69 18.38 -0.10
N THR A 16 -13.46 17.10 -0.34
CA THR A 16 -14.22 16.01 0.31
C THR A 16 -13.44 15.37 1.44
N GLU A 17 -14.14 14.75 2.38
CA GLU A 17 -13.52 13.97 3.46
C GLU A 17 -14.12 12.56 3.50
N ILE A 18 -13.28 11.57 3.84
CA ILE A 18 -13.70 10.22 4.16
C ILE A 18 -13.27 9.92 5.58
N SER A 19 -14.21 9.51 6.42
CA SER A 19 -13.93 9.08 7.77
C SER A 19 -14.00 7.58 7.92
N PHE A 20 -13.04 7.00 8.62
CA PHE A 20 -13.01 5.58 8.91
C PHE A 20 -12.34 5.31 10.26
N LEU A 21 -12.64 4.16 10.83
CA LEU A 21 -11.86 3.54 11.87
C LEU A 21 -11.74 2.07 11.46
N GLY A 22 -10.51 1.55 11.39
CA GLY A 22 -10.31 0.17 10.95
C GLY A 22 -10.89 -0.82 11.94
N GLU A 23 -11.60 -1.85 11.46
CA GLU A 23 -12.05 -2.95 12.30
C GLU A 23 -10.86 -3.83 12.71
N GLU A 24 -11.03 -4.69 13.72
CA GLU A 24 -9.97 -5.61 14.14
C GLU A 24 -9.44 -6.47 12.98
N LYS A 25 -10.34 -6.86 12.06
CA LYS A 25 -9.98 -7.59 10.86
C LYS A 25 -9.07 -6.77 9.93
N ASP A 26 -9.42 -5.52 9.64
CA ASP A 26 -8.64 -4.62 8.78
C ASP A 26 -7.24 -4.37 9.37
N LEU A 27 -7.18 -4.19 10.70
CA LEU A 27 -5.94 -4.04 11.43
C LEU A 27 -5.09 -5.31 11.38
N GLY A 28 -5.72 -6.48 11.46
CA GLY A 28 -5.07 -7.78 11.30
C GLY A 28 -4.44 -7.95 9.91
N GLU A 29 -5.22 -7.72 8.86
CA GLU A 29 -4.74 -7.79 7.47
C GLU A 29 -3.61 -6.79 7.20
N THR A 30 -3.70 -5.59 7.78
CA THR A 30 -2.65 -4.57 7.66
C THR A 30 -1.36 -5.02 8.34
N LYS A 31 -1.44 -5.60 9.55
CA LYS A 31 -0.27 -6.15 10.25
C LYS A 31 0.38 -7.29 9.46
N GLU A 32 -0.43 -8.20 8.92
CA GLU A 32 0.07 -9.32 8.12
C GLU A 32 0.82 -8.83 6.88
N LYS A 33 0.26 -7.86 6.13
CA LYS A 33 0.94 -7.24 4.99
C LYS A 33 2.30 -6.64 5.37
N ILE A 34 2.38 -5.95 6.52
CA ILE A 34 3.63 -5.36 7.01
C ILE A 34 4.64 -6.45 7.36
N ILE A 35 4.22 -7.52 8.05
CA ILE A 35 5.11 -8.63 8.42
C ILE A 35 5.66 -9.31 7.17
N GLN A 36 4.81 -9.65 6.20
CA GLN A 36 5.22 -10.26 4.94
C GLN A 36 6.21 -9.38 4.16
N LEU A 37 5.99 -8.06 4.14
CA LEU A 37 6.93 -7.12 3.53
C LEU A 37 8.29 -7.14 4.23
N ILE A 38 8.32 -7.12 5.57
CA ILE A 38 9.56 -7.17 6.35
C ILE A 38 10.31 -8.48 6.07
N GLU A 39 9.61 -9.61 6.08
CA GLU A 39 10.20 -10.93 5.77
C GLU A 39 10.79 -10.96 4.36
N GLY A 40 10.09 -10.42 3.36
CA GLY A 40 10.59 -10.30 1.99
C GLY A 40 11.87 -9.48 1.92
N ILE A 41 11.91 -8.31 2.58
CA ILE A 41 13.10 -7.45 2.63
C ILE A 41 14.28 -8.18 3.29
N MET A 42 14.06 -8.85 4.43
CA MET A 42 15.11 -9.59 5.14
C MET A 42 15.67 -10.77 4.31
N ASN A 43 14.84 -11.35 3.46
CA ASN A 43 15.23 -12.44 2.54
C ASN A 43 15.76 -11.94 1.19
N PHE A 44 15.95 -10.62 1.01
CA PHE A 44 16.35 -10.00 -0.24
C PHE A 44 15.40 -10.32 -1.42
N ASP A 45 14.12 -10.57 -1.14
CA ASP A 45 13.11 -10.79 -2.17
C ASP A 45 12.64 -9.46 -2.77
N PHE A 46 13.32 -9.04 -3.83
CA PHE A 46 13.00 -7.87 -4.64
C PHE A 46 12.44 -8.25 -6.01
N LYS A 47 11.74 -9.38 -6.08
CA LYS A 47 11.17 -9.84 -7.35
C LYS A 47 10.21 -8.78 -7.91
N ALA A 48 10.39 -8.45 -9.19
CA ALA A 48 9.50 -7.54 -9.89
C ALA A 48 8.06 -8.12 -9.93
N THR A 49 7.08 -7.25 -9.77
CA THR A 49 5.64 -7.57 -9.83
C THR A 49 5.00 -6.86 -11.03
N PRO A 50 5.36 -7.27 -12.27
CA PRO A 50 4.88 -6.59 -13.46
C PRO A 50 3.38 -6.75 -13.63
N GLY A 51 2.78 -5.77 -14.30
CA GLY A 51 1.38 -5.77 -14.65
C GLY A 51 0.96 -4.42 -15.23
N MET A 52 -0.07 -4.41 -16.07
CA MET A 52 -0.49 -3.23 -16.83
C MET A 52 -0.65 -1.97 -15.96
N HIS A 53 -1.29 -2.07 -14.81
CA HIS A 53 -1.49 -0.93 -13.91
C HIS A 53 -0.22 -0.54 -13.14
N THR A 54 0.56 -1.51 -12.67
CA THR A 54 1.81 -1.27 -11.93
C THR A 54 2.86 -0.63 -12.83
N CYS A 55 3.11 -1.22 -13.99
CA CYS A 55 4.15 -0.78 -14.92
C CYS A 55 3.82 0.56 -15.58
N LYS A 56 2.55 0.87 -15.82
CA LYS A 56 2.12 2.15 -16.42
C LYS A 56 2.51 3.37 -15.58
N TYR A 57 2.57 3.23 -14.25
CA TYR A 57 2.88 4.32 -13.32
C TYR A 57 4.18 4.09 -12.54
N CYS A 58 5.02 3.14 -12.96
CA CYS A 58 6.28 2.83 -12.30
C CYS A 58 7.43 3.70 -12.84
N ASP A 59 8.09 4.43 -11.96
CA ASP A 59 9.24 5.30 -12.28
C ASP A 59 10.44 4.53 -12.86
N PHE A 60 10.53 3.23 -12.61
CA PHE A 60 11.62 2.36 -13.09
C PHE A 60 11.24 1.61 -14.38
N SER A 61 10.08 1.86 -14.96
CA SER A 61 9.55 1.08 -16.08
C SER A 61 10.47 1.07 -17.31
N ASP A 62 11.21 2.15 -17.57
CA ASP A 62 12.11 2.24 -18.73
C ASP A 62 13.41 1.44 -18.59
N ILE A 63 13.80 1.09 -17.36
CA ILE A 63 15.01 0.29 -17.08
C ILE A 63 14.69 -1.13 -16.61
N CYS A 64 13.40 -1.45 -16.39
CA CYS A 64 12.96 -2.74 -15.88
C CYS A 64 12.79 -3.76 -17.02
N GLY A 65 13.64 -4.78 -17.07
CA GLY A 65 13.55 -5.88 -18.04
C GLY A 65 12.32 -6.78 -17.89
N PHE A 66 11.51 -6.59 -16.85
CA PHE A 66 10.28 -7.36 -16.58
C PHE A 66 9.00 -6.58 -16.89
N ARG A 67 9.09 -5.34 -17.40
CA ARG A 67 7.93 -4.48 -17.65
C ARG A 67 6.88 -5.17 -18.55
N GLU A 68 5.62 -5.11 -18.14
CA GLU A 68 4.46 -5.53 -18.94
C GLU A 68 3.59 -4.30 -19.24
N LEU A 69 3.29 -4.06 -20.52
CA LEU A 69 2.53 -2.92 -21.03
C LEU A 69 1.13 -3.31 -21.47
#